data_AF-A0A8J3EDD5-F1
#
_entry.id   AF-A0A8J3EDD5-F1
#
_cell.length_a   1.000
_cell.length_b   1.000
_cell.length_c   1.000
_cell.angle_alpha   90.00
_cell.angle_beta   90.00
_cell.angle_gamma   90.00
#
_symmetry.space_group_name_H-M   'P 1'
#
loop_
_entity.id
_entity.type
_entity.pdbx_description
1 polymer ?
#
loop_
_entity_poly.entity_id
_entity_poly.type
_entity_poly.pdbx_seq_one_letter_code
_entity_poly.pdbx_strand_id
1 'polypeptide(L)'
;MSLDSPARSWLLDRLTERHAELERALAEEMERPRPDEATVRRIKREKLAVRDRIAAIERGAVPPAWMMDAGAPRSGQATAHGQSA
;
A
#
# COMPACT_ATOMS: atom_id res chain seq x y z
N MET A 1 -15.81 -26.78 -9.30
CA MET A 1 -16.33 -25.50 -8.77
C MET A 1 -16.39 -25.67 -7.26
N SER A 2 -15.73 -24.91 -6.39
CA SER A 2 -14.84 -23.77 -6.52
C SER A 2 -14.01 -23.71 -5.22
N LEU A 3 -12.70 -23.49 -5.32
CA LEU A 3 -11.84 -23.23 -4.16
C LEU A 3 -11.85 -21.73 -3.85
N ASP A 4 -13.04 -21.16 -3.63
CA ASP A 4 -13.12 -19.89 -2.92
C ASP A 4 -13.51 -20.21 -1.48
N SER A 5 -12.48 -20.26 -0.62
CA SER A 5 -12.68 -20.50 0.80
C SER A 5 -13.42 -19.30 1.39
N PRO A 6 -14.49 -19.49 2.20
CA PRO A 6 -15.21 -18.38 2.83
C PRO A 6 -14.28 -17.48 3.68
N ALA A 7 -13.16 -18.03 4.16
CA ALA A 7 -12.13 -17.27 4.87
C ALA A 7 -11.40 -16.25 3.97
N ARG A 8 -11.23 -16.55 2.67
CA ARG A 8 -10.58 -15.64 1.70
C ARG A 8 -11.47 -14.44 1.41
N SER A 9 -12.75 -14.69 1.14
CA SER A 9 -13.76 -13.66 0.91
C SER A 9 -13.90 -12.74 2.13
N TRP A 10 -14.02 -13.31 3.33
CA TRP A 10 -14.06 -12.53 4.58
C TRP A 10 -12.81 -11.67 4.80
N LEU A 11 -11.63 -12.21 4.51
CA LEU A 11 -10.37 -11.47 4.67
C LEU A 11 -10.25 -10.32 3.66
N LEU A 12 -10.69 -10.52 2.42
CA LEU A 12 -10.73 -9.48 1.39
C LEU A 12 -11.69 -8.35 1.78
N ASP A 13 -12.87 -8.70 2.30
CA ASP A 13 -13.85 -7.74 2.78
C ASP A 13 -13.28 -6.88 3.92
N ARG A 14 -12.68 -7.51 4.94
CA ARG A 14 -12.00 -6.81 6.04
C ARG A 14 -10.86 -5.90 5.60
N LEU A 15 -10.05 -6.34 4.63
CA LEU A 15 -8.97 -5.51 4.10
C LEU A 15 -9.51 -4.33 3.29
N THR A 16 -10.64 -4.52 2.60
CA THR A 16 -11.32 -3.47 1.84
C THR A 16 -11.91 -2.42 2.77
N GLU A 17 -12.60 -2.84 3.85
CA GLU A 17 -13.06 -1.94 4.92
C GLU A 17 -11.89 -1.11 5.47
N ARG A 18 -10.79 -1.78 5.82
CA ARG A 18 -9.61 -1.10 6.36
C ARG A 18 -8.99 -0.12 5.38
N HIS A 19 -8.95 -0.46 4.09
CA HIS A 19 -8.48 0.45 3.05
C HIS A 19 -9.36 1.70 2.96
N ALA A 20 -10.69 1.54 3.01
CA ALA A 20 -11.64 2.66 2.98
C ALA A 20 -11.49 3.58 4.20
N GLU A 21 -11.25 3.03 5.40
CA GLU A 21 -10.95 3.81 6.60
C GLU A 21 -9.69 4.66 6.43
N LEU A 22 -8.61 4.06 5.89
CA LEU A 22 -7.35 4.76 5.67
C LEU A 22 -7.49 5.86 4.62
N GLU A 23 -8.30 5.65 3.57
CA GLU A 23 -8.61 6.69 2.58
C GLU A 23 -9.35 7.87 3.20
N ARG A 24 -10.34 7.60 4.05
CA ARG A 24 -11.07 8.66 4.76
C ARG A 24 -10.15 9.43 5.69
N ALA A 25 -9.35 8.73 6.49
CA ALA A 25 -8.37 9.37 7.39
C ALA A 25 -7.34 10.21 6.63
N LEU A 26 -6.92 9.76 5.44
CA LEU A 26 -6.01 10.51 4.58
C LEU A 26 -6.66 11.78 4.04
N ALA A 27 -7.90 11.69 3.56
CA ALA A 27 -8.66 12.82 3.05
C ALA A 27 -8.89 13.86 4.16
N GLU A 28 -9.36 13.42 5.33
CA GLU A 28 -9.57 14.26 6.50
C GLU A 28 -8.28 14.99 6.91
N GLU A 29 -7.14 14.29 6.96
CA GLU A 29 -5.86 14.90 7.33
C GLU A 29 -5.34 15.88 6.26
N MET A 30 -5.59 15.61 4.97
CA MET A 30 -5.20 16.49 3.86
C MET A 30 -6.08 17.75 3.75
N GLU A 31 -7.34 17.69 4.19
CA GLU A 31 -8.23 18.85 4.25
C GLU A 31 -7.92 19.80 5.42
N ARG A 32 -7.07 19.38 6.36
CA ARG A 32 -6.69 20.24 7.49
C ARG A 32 -5.89 21.44 7.00
N PRO A 33 -6.11 22.65 7.56
CA PRO A 33 -5.33 23.84 7.22
C PRO A 33 -3.82 23.70 7.44
N ARG A 34 -3.42 22.77 8.30
CA ARG A 34 -2.04 22.33 8.51
C ARG A 34 -2.01 20.81 8.60
N PRO A 35 -1.79 20.11 7.48
CA PRO A 35 -1.71 18.66 7.48
C PRO A 35 -0.43 18.20 8.19
N ASP A 36 -0.54 17.19 9.06
CA ASP A 36 0.64 16.51 9.59
C ASP A 36 1.21 15.56 8.54
N GLU A 37 2.30 15.98 7.90
CA GLU A 37 2.99 15.18 6.90
C GLU A 37 3.48 13.83 7.42
N ALA A 38 3.80 13.68 8.72
CA ALA A 38 4.20 12.41 9.29
C ALA A 38 3.02 11.44 9.32
N THR A 39 1.85 11.93 9.72
CA THR A 39 0.58 11.19 9.71
C THR A 39 0.15 10.84 8.28
N VAL A 40 0.19 11.79 7.35
CA VAL A 40 -0.09 11.55 5.91
C VAL A 40 0.84 10.47 5.34
N ARG A 41 2.15 10.55 5.62
CA ARG A 41 3.12 9.54 5.18
C ARG A 41 2.86 8.17 5.79
N ARG A 42 2.48 8.12 7.07
CA ARG A 42 2.12 6.88 7.75
C ARG A 42 0.87 6.23 7.12
N ILE A 43 -0.20 7.01 6.95
CA ILE A 43 -1.45 6.53 6.35
C ILE A 43 -1.21 6.01 4.92
N LYS A 44 -0.43 6.72 4.10
CA LYS A 44 -0.07 6.27 2.74
C LYS A 44 0.70 4.94 2.74
N ARG A 45 1.62 4.72 3.68
CA ARG A 45 2.34 3.44 3.82
C ARG A 45 1.40 2.31 4.24
N GLU A 46 0.52 2.57 5.21
CA GLU A 46 -0.48 1.59 5.66
C GLU A 46 -1.43 1.21 4.52
N LYS A 47 -1.91 2.21 3.75
CA LYS A 47 -2.77 1.99 2.57
C LYS A 47 -2.08 1.10 1.53
N LEU A 48 -0.79 1.37 1.23
CA LEU A 48 -0.01 0.58 0.29
C LEU A 48 0.10 -0.88 0.77
N ALA A 49 0.42 -1.10 2.05
CA ALA A 49 0.51 -2.44 2.63
C ALA A 49 -0.81 -3.22 2.57
N VAL A 50 -1.95 -2.55 2.84
CA VAL A 50 -3.28 -3.17 2.73
C VAL A 50 -3.60 -3.55 1.29
N ARG A 51 -3.36 -2.65 0.34
CA ARG A 51 -3.58 -2.91 -1.10
C ARG A 51 -2.72 -4.08 -1.58
N ASP A 52 -1.47 -4.13 -1.17
CA ASP A 52 -0.55 -5.20 -1.58
C ASP A 52 -0.98 -6.55 -0.98
N ARG A 53 -1.52 -6.55 0.25
CA ARG A 53 -2.09 -7.75 0.90
C ARG A 53 -3.36 -8.24 0.20
N ILE A 54 -4.25 -7.34 -0.20
CA ILE A 54 -5.42 -7.67 -1.06
C ILE A 54 -4.92 -8.34 -2.34
N ALA A 55 -3.98 -7.70 -3.02
CA ALA A 55 -3.47 -8.20 -4.28
C ALA A 55 -2.72 -9.55 -4.14
N ALA A 56 -2.03 -9.78 -3.01
CA ALA A 56 -1.42 -11.07 -2.69
C ALA A 56 -2.48 -12.17 -2.49
N ILE A 57 -3.54 -11.86 -1.74
CA ILE A 57 -4.67 -12.78 -1.52
C ILE A 57 -5.38 -13.07 -2.83
N GLU A 58 -5.65 -12.08 -3.68
CA GLU A 58 -6.28 -12.24 -5.01
C GLU A 58 -5.43 -13.09 -5.96
N ARG A 59 -4.11 -12.89 -5.95
CA ARG A 59 -3.16 -13.70 -6.74
C ARG A 59 -2.96 -15.11 -6.18
N GLY A 60 -3.41 -15.39 -4.96
CA GLY A 60 -3.09 -16.64 -4.26
C GLY A 60 -1.58 -16.80 -4.00
N ALA A 61 -0.84 -15.69 -4.03
CA ALA A 61 0.62 -15.67 -4.00
C ALA A 61 1.10 -15.16 -2.64
N VAL A 62 2.09 -15.85 -2.07
CA VAL A 62 2.88 -15.34 -0.95
C VAL A 62 3.52 -14.02 -1.41
N PRO A 63 3.45 -12.93 -0.62
CA PRO A 63 3.98 -11.65 -1.06
C PRO A 63 5.46 -11.77 -1.47
N PRO A 64 5.89 -11.06 -2.53
CA PRO A 64 7.23 -11.16 -3.09
C PRO A 64 8.30 -10.81 -2.04
N ALA A 65 9.47 -11.46 -2.15
CA ALA A 65 10.55 -11.49 -1.15
C ALA A 65 11.03 -10.11 -0.65
N TRP A 66 10.82 -9.04 -1.41
CA TRP A 66 11.12 -7.67 -0.99
C TRP A 66 10.20 -7.14 0.14
N MET A 67 9.14 -7.87 0.51
CA MET A 67 8.29 -7.55 1.67
C MET A 67 8.81 -8.12 3.00
N MET A 68 9.67 -9.15 2.96
CA MET A 68 10.26 -9.76 4.17
C MET A 68 11.60 -9.15 4.57
N ASP A 69 12.19 -8.30 3.72
CA ASP A 69 13.42 -7.56 3.99
C ASP A 69 13.11 -6.08 4.22
N ALA A 70 12.72 -5.74 5.46
CA ALA A 70 12.54 -4.35 5.88
C ALA A 70 13.92 -3.70 6.10
N GLY A 71 14.60 -3.33 5.01
CA GLY A 71 15.98 -2.83 5.11
C GLY A 71 16.57 -2.10 3.89
N ALA A 72 15.79 -1.56 2.95
CA ALA A 72 16.36 -0.79 1.82
C ALA A 72 15.96 0.69 1.84
N PRO A 73 16.92 1.64 1.96
CA PRO A 73 16.63 3.07 1.98
C PRO A 73 16.21 3.61 0.60
N ARG A 74 15.26 4.54 0.61
CA ARG A 74 14.94 5.44 -0.51
C ARG A 74 16.17 6.26 -0.89
N SER A 75 16.57 6.23 -2.16
CA SER A 75 17.33 7.27 -2.90
C SER A 75 17.47 6.76 -4.33
N GLY A 76 17.17 7.47 -5.41
CA GLY A 76 16.76 8.84 -5.67
C GLY A 76 16.61 8.92 -7.19
N GLN A 77 15.55 9.58 -7.66
CA GLN A 77 15.46 9.93 -9.07
C GLN A 77 16.60 10.91 -9.38
N ALA A 78 17.41 10.60 -10.38
CA ALA A 78 18.22 11.57 -11.10
C ALA A 78 18.01 11.32 -12.59
N THR A 79 17.13 12.16 -13.13
CA THR A 79 16.88 12.41 -14.54
C THR A 79 18.16 12.80 -15.28
N ALA A 80 18.23 12.36 -16.54
CA ALA A 80 18.88 13.02 -17.68
C ALA A 80 20.37 13.40 -17.56
N HIS A 81 21.19 12.83 -18.44
CA HIS A 81 21.69 13.60 -19.60
C HIS A 81 22.28 12.63 -20.63
N GLY A 82 21.83 12.78 -21.88
CA GLY A 82 22.54 12.23 -23.02
C GLY A 82 23.92 12.88 -23.15
N GLN A 83 24.84 12.16 -23.78
CA GLN A 83 26.00 12.76 -24.41
C GLN A 83 26.42 11.89 -25.58
N SER A 84 26.13 12.43 -26.76
CA SER A 84 26.78 12.12 -28.02
C SER A 84 28.23 12.62 -27.98
N ALA A 85 29.14 11.82 -28.52
CA ALA A 85 30.26 12.25 -29.37
C ALA A 85 30.80 11.02 -30.10
#